data_AF-A0A956B0F8-F1
#
_entry.id   AF-A0A956B0F8-F1
#
_cell.length_a   1.000
_cell.length_b   1.000
_cell.length_c   1.000
_cell.angle_alpha   90.00
_cell.angle_beta   90.00
_cell.angle_gamma   90.00
#
_symmetry.space_group_name_H-M   'P 1'
#
loop_
_entity.id
_entity.type
_entity.pdbx_description
1 polymer ?
#
loop_
_entity_poly.entity_id
_entity_poly.type
_entity_poly.pdbx_seq_one_letter_code
_entity_poly.pdbx_strand_id
1 'polypeptide(L)'
;MRRAALAGLLLAGAPLAGVWGHGINGHVHVTGWAAEAQPAGSALAALFADPLLKNTVLIAAAFPDSGYAVDHPYGEAAHWEPFTEAHVAFVRDTYGPDYASVEAQQQVAFLIGTACHGLQDELFDSLFLLQIREKDGRGQEEADPGTDAFLQVDGHLRFFPEVWLPAEALVQVFAARGIEVTPNTMERGLRLVSSVVINGRE
;
A
#
# COMPACT_ATOMS: atom_id res chain seq x y z
N MET A 1 -18.12 -43.43 -9.85
CA MET A 1 -16.82 -42.80 -9.52
C MET A 1 -16.60 -41.64 -10.50
N ARG A 2 -16.88 -40.41 -10.08
CA ARG A 2 -16.73 -39.20 -10.93
C ARG A 2 -15.28 -38.71 -10.78
N ARG A 3 -14.55 -38.66 -11.89
CA ARG A 3 -13.20 -38.07 -11.95
C ARG A 3 -13.35 -36.56 -11.82
N ALA A 4 -12.85 -36.00 -10.72
CA ALA A 4 -12.67 -34.56 -10.58
C ALA A 4 -11.54 -34.13 -11.51
N ALA A 5 -11.83 -33.25 -12.47
CA ALA A 5 -10.81 -32.57 -13.24
C ALA A 5 -10.31 -31.39 -12.38
N LEU A 6 -9.06 -31.46 -11.91
CA LEU A 6 -8.34 -30.27 -11.47
C LEU A 6 -8.07 -29.43 -12.72
N ALA A 7 -8.80 -28.33 -12.86
CA ALA A 7 -8.40 -27.25 -13.74
C ALA A 7 -7.34 -26.44 -12.99
N GLY A 8 -6.07 -26.72 -13.26
CA GLY A 8 -4.98 -25.83 -12.87
C GLY A 8 -5.05 -24.58 -13.72
N LEU A 9 -5.38 -23.44 -13.11
CA LEU A 9 -5.30 -22.15 -13.76
C LEU A 9 -3.82 -21.74 -13.82
N LEU A 10 -3.23 -21.84 -15.01
CA LEU A 10 -2.01 -21.12 -15.36
C LEU A 10 -2.39 -19.63 -15.44
N LEU A 11 -2.14 -18.88 -14.37
CA LEU A 11 -2.07 -17.41 -14.43
C LEU A 11 -0.86 -17.04 -15.31
N ALA A 12 -1.10 -16.96 -16.62
CA ALA A 12 -0.15 -16.40 -17.56
C ALA A 12 0.05 -14.92 -17.22
N GLY A 13 1.22 -14.63 -16.67
CA GLY A 13 1.61 -13.30 -16.22
C GLY A 13 1.54 -12.25 -17.32
N ALA A 14 0.82 -11.17 -17.05
CA ALA A 14 1.36 -9.88 -17.38
C ALA A 14 2.55 -9.66 -16.43
N PRO A 15 3.78 -9.42 -16.93
CA PRO A 15 4.82 -8.97 -16.05
C PRO A 15 4.38 -7.59 -15.56
N LEU A 16 3.99 -7.49 -14.28
CA LEU A 16 4.10 -6.23 -13.55
C LEU A 16 5.60 -5.99 -13.39
N ALA A 17 6.28 -5.68 -14.49
CA ALA A 17 7.68 -5.33 -14.50
C ALA A 17 7.79 -4.00 -13.76
N GLY A 18 8.31 -4.05 -12.55
CA GLY A 18 8.68 -2.88 -11.79
C GLY A 18 7.71 -2.44 -10.70
N VAL A 19 7.07 -3.37 -10.00
CA VAL A 19 6.75 -3.11 -8.59
C VAL A 19 8.06 -3.41 -7.85
N TRP A 20 8.74 -2.38 -7.39
CA TRP A 20 9.99 -2.49 -6.64
C TRP A 20 9.65 -2.14 -5.19
N GLY A 21 9.55 -3.14 -4.31
CA GLY A 21 9.31 -2.92 -2.88
C GLY A 21 8.95 -4.18 -2.12
N HIS A 22 8.55 -4.08 -0.85
CA HIS A 22 7.88 -5.21 -0.20
C HIS A 22 6.60 -5.57 -0.99
N GLY A 23 6.23 -6.85 -1.10
CA GLY A 23 5.06 -7.23 -1.91
C GLY A 23 3.80 -6.45 -1.48
N ILE A 24 2.90 -6.10 -2.41
CA ILE A 24 1.73 -5.24 -2.13
C ILE A 24 0.87 -5.82 -0.99
N ASN A 25 0.61 -7.13 -1.00
CA ASN A 25 -0.11 -7.74 0.11
C ASN A 25 0.70 -7.66 1.41
N GLY A 26 2.02 -7.81 1.31
CA GLY A 26 2.96 -7.50 2.38
C GLY A 26 2.67 -6.14 3.03
N HIS A 27 2.62 -5.06 2.24
CA HIS A 27 2.38 -3.72 2.76
C HIS A 27 1.05 -3.57 3.48
N VAL A 28 -0.03 -4.04 2.85
CA VAL A 28 -1.38 -4.00 3.41
C VAL A 28 -1.43 -4.78 4.73
N HIS A 29 -0.83 -5.96 4.78
CA HIS A 29 -0.98 -6.87 5.91
C HIS A 29 -0.11 -6.50 7.11
N VAL A 30 1.14 -6.11 6.88
CA VAL A 30 2.02 -5.62 7.94
C VAL A 30 1.44 -4.33 8.54
N THR A 31 0.92 -3.43 7.71
CA THR A 31 0.20 -2.22 8.19
C THR A 31 -1.02 -2.59 9.03
N GLY A 32 -1.82 -3.55 8.57
CA GLY A 32 -3.00 -4.02 9.31
C GLY A 32 -2.67 -4.66 10.66
N TRP A 33 -1.61 -5.48 10.72
CA TRP A 33 -1.14 -6.05 11.99
C TRP A 33 -0.58 -4.98 12.93
N ALA A 34 0.17 -4.00 12.40
CA ALA A 34 0.66 -2.88 13.18
C ALA A 34 -0.49 -2.01 13.74
N ALA A 35 -1.55 -1.80 12.96
CA ALA A 35 -2.76 -1.10 13.42
C ALA A 35 -3.49 -1.85 14.55
N GLU A 36 -3.52 -3.19 14.49
CA GLU A 36 -4.12 -4.03 15.56
C GLU A 36 -3.23 -4.14 16.81
N ALA A 37 -1.92 -4.04 16.65
CA ALA A 37 -0.95 -4.13 17.73
C ALA A 37 -0.81 -2.84 18.57
N GLN A 38 -1.57 -1.79 18.24
CA GLN A 38 -1.51 -0.53 18.97
C GLN A 38 -1.89 -0.70 20.45
N PRO A 39 -1.17 -0.05 21.39
CA PRO A 39 -1.51 -0.14 22.80
C PRO A 39 -2.95 0.28 23.08
N ALA A 40 -3.65 -0.50 23.90
CA ALA A 40 -5.02 -0.20 24.29
C ALA A 40 -5.13 1.19 24.94
N GLY A 41 -6.11 1.98 24.51
CA GLY A 41 -6.33 3.36 24.99
C GLY A 41 -5.42 4.41 24.34
N SER A 42 -4.51 4.04 23.43
CA SER A 42 -3.77 5.02 22.63
C SER A 42 -4.66 5.72 21.61
N ALA A 43 -4.25 6.92 21.17
CA ALA A 43 -4.95 7.66 20.13
C ALA A 43 -4.99 6.89 18.79
N LEU A 44 -3.92 6.16 18.45
CA LEU A 44 -3.87 5.32 17.25
C LEU A 44 -4.81 4.11 17.35
N ALA A 45 -4.88 3.46 18.52
CA ALA A 45 -5.85 2.39 18.74
C ALA A 45 -7.30 2.90 18.58
N ALA A 46 -7.60 4.12 19.07
CA ALA A 46 -8.90 4.74 18.88
C ALA A 46 -9.17 5.10 17.40
N LEU A 47 -8.17 5.63 16.69
CA LEU A 47 -8.27 5.95 15.26
C LEU A 47 -8.60 4.70 14.44
N PHE A 48 -7.87 3.61 14.63
CA PHE A 48 -8.04 2.37 13.86
C PHE A 48 -9.18 1.47 14.35
N ALA A 49 -9.84 1.83 15.44
CA ALA A 49 -11.10 1.18 15.84
C ALA A 49 -12.26 1.57 14.93
N ASP A 50 -12.19 2.72 14.25
CA ASP A 50 -13.14 3.12 13.22
C ASP A 50 -12.88 2.31 11.92
N PRO A 51 -13.86 1.51 11.44
CA PRO A 51 -13.71 0.74 10.21
C PRO A 51 -13.35 1.58 8.97
N LEU A 52 -13.85 2.82 8.88
CA LEU A 52 -13.55 3.73 7.77
C LEU A 52 -12.06 4.09 7.77
N LEU A 53 -11.52 4.44 8.93
CA LEU A 53 -10.12 4.85 9.08
C LEU A 53 -9.18 3.63 8.99
N LYS A 54 -9.62 2.47 9.49
CA LYS A 54 -8.91 1.20 9.28
C LYS A 54 -8.84 0.84 7.79
N ASN A 55 -9.94 0.98 7.05
CA ASN A 55 -9.92 0.80 5.59
C ASN A 55 -8.95 1.78 4.92
N THR A 56 -8.99 3.05 5.35
CA THR A 56 -8.18 4.13 4.79
C THR A 56 -6.68 3.87 4.96
N VAL A 57 -6.22 3.51 6.16
CA VAL A 57 -4.78 3.23 6.38
C VAL A 57 -4.32 2.00 5.60
N LEU A 58 -5.17 0.98 5.46
CA LEU A 58 -4.86 -0.24 4.72
C LEU A 58 -4.74 0.00 3.22
N ILE A 59 -5.70 0.70 2.60
CA ILE A 59 -5.63 0.99 1.15
C ILE A 59 -4.50 1.97 0.83
N ALA A 60 -4.21 2.90 1.73
CA ALA A 60 -3.11 3.84 1.58
C ALA A 60 -1.74 3.13 1.62
N ALA A 61 -1.61 2.03 2.36
CA ALA A 61 -0.39 1.23 2.34
C ALA A 61 -0.13 0.51 1.00
N ALA A 62 -1.13 0.38 0.12
CA ALA A 62 -0.95 -0.13 -1.25
C ALA A 62 -0.84 1.00 -2.29
N PHE A 63 -1.04 2.26 -1.87
CA PHE A 63 -1.16 3.37 -2.81
C PHE A 63 0.12 3.67 -3.61
N PRO A 64 1.33 3.66 -3.03
CA PRO A 64 2.53 3.98 -3.81
C PRO A 64 2.75 3.02 -4.99
N ASP A 65 2.65 1.70 -4.77
CA ASP A 65 2.78 0.69 -5.85
C ASP A 65 1.74 0.82 -6.95
N SER A 66 0.61 1.45 -6.66
CA SER A 66 -0.44 1.68 -7.65
C SER A 66 0.03 2.54 -8.82
N GLY A 67 1.04 3.39 -8.62
CA GLY A 67 1.61 4.21 -9.69
C GLY A 67 2.42 3.40 -10.70
N TYR A 68 3.08 2.32 -10.27
CA TYR A 68 3.77 1.40 -11.18
C TYR A 68 2.80 0.66 -12.09
N ALA A 69 1.62 0.28 -11.57
CA ALA A 69 0.57 -0.37 -12.36
C ALA A 69 0.03 0.49 -13.52
N VAL A 70 0.27 1.80 -13.50
CA VAL A 70 -0.12 2.74 -14.56
C VAL A 70 1.06 3.49 -15.17
N ASP A 71 2.30 3.04 -14.90
CA ASP A 71 3.55 3.62 -15.40
C ASP A 71 3.61 5.15 -15.19
N HIS A 72 3.36 5.60 -13.96
CA HIS A 72 3.33 7.01 -13.62
C HIS A 72 4.36 7.38 -12.53
N PRO A 73 5.08 8.51 -12.66
CA PRO A 73 6.06 8.97 -11.67
C PRO A 73 5.53 9.19 -10.25
N TYR A 74 4.21 9.17 -10.04
CA TYR A 74 3.65 9.33 -8.71
C TYR A 74 3.90 8.09 -7.87
N GLY A 75 4.06 6.92 -8.50
CA GLY A 75 4.30 5.65 -7.83
C GLY A 75 5.55 5.76 -6.98
N GLU A 76 6.70 5.81 -7.66
CA GLU A 76 8.02 6.05 -7.04
C GLU A 76 8.03 7.22 -6.06
N ALA A 77 7.42 8.36 -6.43
CA ALA A 77 7.46 9.53 -5.56
C ALA A 77 6.74 9.32 -4.22
N ALA A 78 5.69 8.50 -4.18
CA ALA A 78 4.89 8.25 -2.99
C ALA A 78 5.56 7.30 -1.99
N HIS A 79 6.62 6.57 -2.39
CA HIS A 79 7.40 5.70 -1.51
C HIS A 79 8.25 6.48 -0.50
N TRP A 80 8.67 7.70 -0.86
CA TRP A 80 9.79 8.35 -0.18
C TRP A 80 9.40 9.52 0.73
N GLU A 81 10.27 9.79 1.70
CA GLU A 81 10.16 10.87 2.69
C GLU A 81 9.65 12.21 2.13
N PRO A 82 10.11 12.71 0.96
CA PRO A 82 9.65 14.01 0.46
C PRO A 82 8.15 14.08 0.16
N PHE A 83 7.50 12.95 -0.19
CA PHE A 83 6.05 12.90 -0.34
C PHE A 83 5.37 12.92 1.04
N THR A 84 5.87 12.12 1.99
CA THR A 84 5.36 12.11 3.38
C THR A 84 5.43 13.49 4.01
N GLU A 85 6.56 14.20 3.86
CA GLU A 85 6.73 15.57 4.37
C GLU A 85 5.74 16.56 3.73
N ALA A 86 5.55 16.48 2.40
CA ALA A 86 4.60 17.33 1.69
C ALA A 86 3.15 17.06 2.14
N HIS A 87 2.78 15.80 2.38
CA HIS A 87 1.46 15.44 2.86
C HIS A 87 1.26 15.84 4.33
N VAL A 88 2.28 15.72 5.19
CA VAL A 88 2.27 16.29 6.56
C VAL A 88 2.02 17.80 6.53
N ALA A 89 2.73 18.53 5.66
CA ALA A 89 2.56 19.97 5.52
C ALA A 89 1.13 20.31 5.08
N PHE A 90 0.62 19.64 4.04
CA PHE A 90 -0.75 19.82 3.58
C PHE A 90 -1.79 19.59 4.69
N VAL A 91 -1.67 18.49 5.45
CA VAL A 91 -2.62 18.16 6.52
C VAL A 91 -2.58 19.20 7.64
N ARG A 92 -1.38 19.66 8.01
CA ARG A 92 -1.21 20.70 9.04
C ARG A 92 -1.78 22.04 8.60
N ASP A 93 -1.54 22.45 7.36
CA ASP A 93 -1.99 23.75 6.85
C ASP A 93 -3.51 23.77 6.60
N THR A 94 -4.09 22.62 6.24
CA THR A 94 -5.51 22.52 5.89
C THR A 94 -6.40 22.28 7.10
N TYR A 95 -5.98 21.43 8.05
CA TYR A 95 -6.82 21.01 9.17
C TYR A 95 -6.24 21.42 10.53
N GLY A 96 -4.97 21.81 10.62
CA GLY A 96 -4.36 22.18 11.88
C GLY A 96 -4.98 23.45 12.49
N PRO A 97 -5.09 23.53 13.84
CA PRO A 97 -4.68 22.54 14.83
C PRO A 97 -5.76 21.48 15.17
N ASP A 98 -6.93 21.52 14.53
CA ASP A 98 -8.07 20.67 14.86
C ASP A 98 -8.34 19.58 13.81
N TYR A 99 -7.97 18.34 14.17
CA TYR A 99 -8.12 17.17 13.30
C TYR A 99 -9.37 16.33 13.63
N ALA A 100 -10.39 16.91 14.28
CA ALA A 100 -11.57 16.17 14.69
C ALA A 100 -12.54 15.82 13.56
N SER A 101 -12.47 16.50 12.42
CA SER A 101 -13.34 16.20 11.28
C SER A 101 -13.01 14.84 10.66
N VAL A 102 -14.01 14.14 10.15
CA VAL A 102 -13.83 12.84 9.48
C VAL A 102 -12.83 12.97 8.32
N GLU A 103 -12.92 14.05 7.55
CA GLU A 103 -12.02 14.32 6.43
C GLU A 103 -10.56 14.44 6.90
N ALA A 104 -10.31 15.23 7.96
CA ALA A 104 -8.98 15.35 8.55
C ALA A 104 -8.45 14.00 9.06
N GLN A 105 -9.29 13.20 9.71
CA GLN A 105 -8.92 11.88 10.20
C GLN A 105 -8.59 10.91 9.06
N GLN A 106 -9.34 10.94 7.96
CA GLN A 106 -9.03 10.13 6.78
C GLN A 106 -7.71 10.56 6.14
N GLN A 107 -7.41 11.86 6.07
CA GLN A 107 -6.12 12.35 5.58
C GLN A 107 -4.96 11.87 6.45
N VAL A 108 -5.11 11.95 7.78
CA VAL A 108 -4.12 11.43 8.73
C VAL A 108 -3.96 9.92 8.58
N ALA A 109 -5.05 9.16 8.47
CA ALA A 109 -4.98 7.71 8.26
C ALA A 109 -4.31 7.35 6.93
N PHE A 110 -4.57 8.09 5.86
CA PHE A 110 -3.94 7.88 4.55
C PHE A 110 -2.45 8.20 4.58
N LEU A 111 -2.07 9.32 5.22
CA LEU A 111 -0.68 9.68 5.47
C LEU A 111 0.06 8.58 6.25
N ILE A 112 -0.55 8.04 7.31
CA ILE A 112 0.06 6.96 8.09
C ILE A 112 0.25 5.71 7.22
N GLY A 113 -0.73 5.33 6.40
CA GLY A 113 -0.62 4.14 5.55
C GLY A 113 0.50 4.25 4.52
N THR A 114 0.61 5.40 3.84
CA THR A 114 1.72 5.66 2.90
C THR A 114 3.08 5.75 3.60
N ALA A 115 3.16 6.34 4.80
CA ALA A 115 4.39 6.32 5.59
C ALA A 115 4.77 4.90 6.05
N CYS A 116 3.79 4.07 6.41
CA CYS A 116 4.00 2.65 6.70
C CYS A 116 4.54 1.90 5.48
N HIS A 117 4.09 2.25 4.27
CA HIS A 117 4.61 1.67 3.03
C HIS A 117 6.10 1.93 2.88
N GLY A 118 6.51 3.20 2.80
CA GLY A 118 7.92 3.56 2.62
C GLY A 118 8.85 3.03 3.73
N LEU A 119 8.39 3.04 4.99
CA LEU A 119 9.16 2.45 6.08
C LEU A 119 9.37 0.93 5.91
N GLN A 120 8.38 0.23 5.37
CA GLN A 120 8.50 -1.20 5.11
C GLN A 120 9.49 -1.48 3.99
N ASP A 121 9.50 -0.69 2.91
CA ASP A 121 10.50 -0.83 1.85
C ASP A 121 11.91 -0.60 2.36
N GLU A 122 12.14 0.49 3.09
CA GLU A 122 13.44 0.79 3.67
C GLU A 122 13.98 -0.36 4.54
N LEU A 123 13.11 -0.97 5.35
CA LEU A 123 13.47 -2.13 6.17
C LEU A 123 13.66 -3.41 5.33
N PHE A 124 12.78 -3.65 4.37
CA PHE A 124 12.83 -4.84 3.52
C PHE A 124 14.08 -4.84 2.65
N ASP A 125 14.36 -3.72 2.00
CA ASP A 125 15.49 -3.54 1.10
C ASP A 125 16.83 -3.58 1.85
N SER A 126 16.88 -2.94 3.03
CA SER A 126 18.11 -2.90 3.82
C SER A 126 18.45 -4.22 4.50
N LEU A 127 17.45 -5.02 4.89
CA LEU A 127 17.66 -6.22 5.71
C LEU A 127 17.44 -7.52 4.95
N PHE A 128 16.34 -7.63 4.19
CA PHE A 128 15.92 -8.88 3.57
C PHE A 128 16.47 -9.05 2.16
N LEU A 129 16.46 -8.01 1.32
CA LEU A 129 17.02 -8.12 -0.04
C LEU A 129 18.51 -8.46 -0.05
N LEU A 130 19.28 -7.98 0.94
CA LEU A 130 20.67 -8.39 1.12
C LEU A 130 20.79 -9.90 1.33
N GLN A 131 19.94 -10.47 2.19
CA GLN A 131 19.96 -11.90 2.51
C GLN A 131 19.54 -12.77 1.33
N ILE A 132 18.52 -12.35 0.57
CA ILE A 132 18.07 -13.02 -0.65
C ILE A 132 19.18 -13.03 -1.69
N ARG A 133 19.88 -11.91 -1.85
CA ARG A 133 21.03 -11.81 -2.76
C ARG A 133 22.17 -12.74 -2.34
N GLU A 134 22.54 -12.74 -1.07
CA GLU A 134 23.66 -13.53 -0.55
C GLU A 134 23.40 -15.04 -0.56
N LYS A 135 22.16 -15.46 -0.27
CA LYS A 135 21.82 -16.89 -0.10
C LYS A 135 21.27 -17.52 -1.36
N ASP A 136 20.46 -16.79 -2.12
CA ASP A 136 19.71 -17.33 -3.25
C ASP A 136 20.20 -16.79 -4.60
N GLY A 137 21.08 -15.78 -4.60
CA GLY A 137 21.57 -15.13 -5.81
C GLY A 137 20.45 -14.38 -6.56
N ARG A 138 19.39 -14.01 -5.85
CA ARG A 138 18.18 -13.36 -6.36
C ARG A 138 18.05 -11.91 -5.88
N GLY A 139 17.04 -11.20 -6.37
CA GLY A 139 16.79 -9.81 -6.02
C GLY A 139 15.32 -9.51 -5.78
N GLN A 140 15.00 -8.23 -5.92
CA GLN A 140 13.67 -7.65 -5.69
C GLN A 140 12.61 -8.29 -6.60
N GLU A 141 12.94 -8.53 -7.88
CA GLU A 141 12.04 -9.17 -8.85
C GLU A 141 11.47 -10.52 -8.39
N GLU A 142 12.24 -11.28 -7.60
CA GLU A 142 11.76 -12.54 -7.01
C GLU A 142 11.20 -12.37 -5.59
N ALA A 143 11.76 -11.45 -4.81
CA ALA A 143 11.39 -11.23 -3.42
C ALA A 143 9.95 -10.72 -3.28
N ASP A 144 9.57 -9.75 -4.10
CA ASP A 144 8.31 -9.01 -3.98
C ASP A 144 7.11 -9.92 -4.27
N PRO A 145 7.02 -10.60 -5.44
CA PRO A 145 5.97 -11.59 -5.67
C PRO A 145 6.11 -12.80 -4.75
N GLY A 146 7.32 -13.12 -4.27
CA GLY A 146 7.56 -14.18 -3.31
C GLY A 146 6.86 -13.93 -1.98
N THR A 147 6.98 -12.72 -1.44
CA THR A 147 6.31 -12.28 -0.20
C THR A 147 4.80 -12.44 -0.30
N ASP A 148 4.21 -11.94 -1.38
CA ASP A 148 2.77 -12.05 -1.64
C ASP A 148 2.33 -13.51 -1.79
N ALA A 149 3.11 -14.32 -2.49
CA ALA A 149 2.84 -15.74 -2.66
C ALA A 149 2.89 -16.50 -1.32
N PHE A 150 3.88 -16.25 -0.45
CA PHE A 150 3.96 -16.89 0.86
C PHE A 150 2.78 -16.50 1.75
N LEU A 151 2.42 -15.21 1.79
CA LEU A 151 1.25 -14.77 2.55
C LEU A 151 -0.05 -15.44 2.09
N GLN A 152 -0.20 -15.65 0.78
CA GLN A 152 -1.35 -16.34 0.20
C GLN A 152 -1.34 -17.85 0.48
N VAL A 153 -0.22 -18.53 0.22
CA VAL A 153 -0.08 -19.99 0.35
C VAL A 153 -0.18 -20.43 1.80
N ASP A 154 0.39 -19.65 2.73
CA ASP A 154 0.36 -19.96 4.16
C ASP A 154 -0.94 -19.49 4.84
N GLY A 155 -1.87 -18.88 4.08
CA GLY A 155 -3.19 -18.49 4.57
C GLY A 155 -3.15 -17.29 5.52
N HIS A 156 -2.18 -16.39 5.36
CA HIS A 156 -2.00 -15.21 6.19
C HIS A 156 -2.74 -13.96 5.69
N LEU A 157 -3.35 -14.00 4.50
CA LEU A 157 -4.15 -12.89 4.02
C LEU A 157 -5.47 -12.74 4.80
N ARG A 158 -5.67 -11.59 5.44
CA ARG A 158 -6.82 -11.27 6.29
C ARG A 158 -7.43 -9.90 6.02
N PHE A 159 -6.71 -9.00 5.36
CA PHE A 159 -7.14 -7.61 5.17
C PHE A 159 -7.44 -7.35 3.69
N PHE A 160 -8.66 -6.91 3.42
CA PHE A 160 -9.20 -6.69 2.08
C PHE A 160 -9.83 -5.29 2.01
N PRO A 161 -8.99 -4.23 1.96
CA PRO A 161 -9.51 -2.89 1.93
C PRO A 161 -10.29 -2.61 0.65
N GLU A 162 -11.34 -1.80 0.78
CA GLU A 162 -12.07 -1.18 -0.32
C GLU A 162 -11.29 0.02 -0.86
N VAL A 163 -11.38 0.23 -2.18
CA VAL A 163 -10.70 1.32 -2.87
C VAL A 163 -11.25 2.67 -2.40
N TRP A 164 -10.36 3.50 -1.85
CA TRP A 164 -10.62 4.89 -1.49
C TRP A 164 -9.32 5.69 -1.57
N LEU A 165 -9.39 6.96 -1.98
CA LEU A 165 -8.29 7.90 -1.89
C LEU A 165 -8.77 9.34 -1.72
N PRO A 166 -8.00 10.22 -1.07
CA PRO A 166 -8.27 11.65 -0.99
C PRO A 166 -7.71 12.37 -2.24
N ALA A 167 -8.27 12.05 -3.41
CA ALA A 167 -7.67 12.40 -4.70
C ALA A 167 -7.30 13.88 -4.88
N GLU A 168 -8.21 14.78 -4.54
CA GLU A 168 -7.99 16.24 -4.69
C GLU A 168 -6.86 16.77 -3.79
N ALA A 169 -6.68 16.18 -2.61
CA ALA A 169 -5.57 16.52 -1.74
C ALA A 169 -4.25 15.98 -2.30
N LEU A 170 -4.26 14.75 -2.80
CA LEU A 170 -3.06 14.13 -3.38
C LEU A 170 -2.56 14.88 -4.61
N VAL A 171 -3.46 15.39 -5.45
CA VAL A 171 -3.07 16.27 -6.57
C VAL A 171 -2.26 17.47 -6.08
N GLN A 172 -2.67 18.10 -4.98
CA GLN A 172 -1.95 19.24 -4.40
C GLN A 172 -0.60 18.82 -3.80
N VAL A 173 -0.58 17.70 -3.08
CA VAL A 173 0.65 17.14 -2.49
C VAL A 173 1.69 16.83 -3.57
N PHE A 174 1.30 16.19 -4.68
CA PHE A 174 2.19 15.91 -5.79
C PHE A 174 2.60 17.17 -6.56
N ALA A 175 1.67 18.12 -6.76
CA ALA A 175 1.99 19.40 -7.40
C ALA A 175 3.04 20.19 -6.62
N ALA A 176 3.02 20.16 -5.29
CA ALA A 176 4.06 20.77 -4.44
C ALA A 176 5.46 20.15 -4.64
N ARG A 177 5.52 18.96 -5.25
CA ARG A 177 6.74 18.24 -5.62
C ARG A 177 7.06 18.32 -7.11
N GLY A 178 6.30 19.10 -7.88
CA GLY A 178 6.48 19.24 -9.33
C GLY A 178 6.01 18.01 -10.13
N ILE A 179 5.16 17.17 -9.54
CA ILE A 179 4.61 15.98 -10.19
C ILE A 179 3.15 16.27 -10.56
N GLU A 180 2.85 16.27 -11.84
CA GLU A 180 1.48 16.38 -12.33
C GLU A 180 0.83 15.00 -12.36
N VAL A 181 -0.28 14.84 -11.64
CA VAL A 181 -1.09 13.61 -11.66
C VAL A 181 -2.56 13.99 -11.56
N THR A 182 -3.45 13.17 -12.11
CA THR A 182 -4.90 13.39 -12.04
C THR A 182 -5.57 12.42 -11.06
N PRO A 183 -6.73 12.79 -10.49
CA PRO A 183 -7.56 11.87 -9.70
C PRO A 183 -7.81 10.54 -10.41
N ASN A 184 -8.19 10.61 -11.69
CA ASN A 184 -8.48 9.44 -12.51
C ASN A 184 -7.26 8.53 -12.73
N THR A 185 -6.05 9.10 -12.85
CA THR A 185 -4.81 8.31 -12.97
C THR A 185 -4.57 7.50 -11.70
N MET A 186 -4.68 8.14 -10.53
CA MET A 186 -4.50 7.49 -9.23
C MET A 186 -5.58 6.44 -8.96
N GLU A 187 -6.84 6.76 -9.24
CA GLU A 187 -7.96 5.83 -9.12
C GLU A 187 -7.77 4.59 -9.98
N ARG A 188 -7.34 4.76 -11.24
CA ARG A 188 -7.08 3.65 -12.15
C ARG A 188 -5.98 2.74 -11.62
N GLY A 189 -4.86 3.30 -11.17
CA GLY A 189 -3.75 2.52 -10.60
C GLY A 189 -4.20 1.72 -9.39
N LEU A 190 -4.87 2.39 -8.44
CA LEU A 190 -5.30 1.75 -7.20
C LEU A 190 -6.35 0.66 -7.44
N ARG A 191 -7.27 0.87 -8.39
CA ARG A 191 -8.23 -0.17 -8.81
C ARG A 191 -7.55 -1.38 -9.42
N LEU A 192 -6.55 -1.19 -10.28
CA LEU A 192 -5.80 -2.30 -10.89
C LEU A 192 -5.13 -3.15 -9.81
N VAL A 193 -4.33 -2.53 -8.94
CA VAL A 193 -3.67 -3.21 -7.83
C VAL A 193 -4.67 -3.91 -6.91
N SER A 194 -5.76 -3.22 -6.53
CA SER A 194 -6.82 -3.80 -5.72
C SER A 194 -7.43 -5.04 -6.39
N SER A 195 -7.77 -4.98 -7.67
CA SER A 195 -8.45 -6.09 -8.36
C SER A 195 -7.55 -7.29 -8.65
N VAL A 196 -6.25 -7.06 -8.89
CA VAL A 196 -5.34 -8.11 -9.34
C VAL A 196 -4.59 -8.75 -8.17
N VAL A 197 -4.17 -7.94 -7.18
CA VAL A 197 -3.23 -8.38 -6.15
C VAL A 197 -3.90 -8.52 -4.79
N ILE A 198 -4.70 -7.54 -4.36
CA ILE A 198 -5.29 -7.52 -3.01
C ILE A 198 -6.57 -8.38 -2.94
N ASN A 199 -7.48 -8.16 -3.90
CA ASN A 199 -8.82 -8.75 -3.93
C ASN A 199 -9.00 -9.74 -5.10
N GLY A 200 -7.92 -10.09 -5.82
CA GLY A 200 -7.91 -10.97 -7.00
C GLY A 200 -8.15 -12.45 -6.70
N ARG A 201 -9.18 -12.76 -5.93
CA ARG A 201 -9.59 -14.12 -5.58
C ARG A 201 -10.58 -14.66 -6.62
N GLU A 202 -10.07 -15.27 -7.68
CA GLU A 202 -10.83 -16.20 -8.54
C GLU A 202 -10.29 -17.63 -8.41
#